data_AF-A0A942NZU3-F1
#
_entry.id   AF-A0A942NZU3-F1
#
_cell.length_a   1.000
_cell.length_b   1.000
_cell.length_c   1.000
_cell.angle_alpha   90.00
_cell.angle_beta   90.00
_cell.angle_gamma   90.00
#
_symmetry.space_group_name_H-M   'P 1'
#
loop_
_entity.id
_entity.type
_entity.pdbx_description
1 polymer ?
#
loop_
_entity_poly.entity_id
_entity_poly.type
_entity_poly.pdbx_seq_one_letter_code
_entity_poly.pdbx_strand_id
1 'polypeptide(L)'
;MYKVNSLGTDRDSYVRKEGLRGLIFGPIYGIILIFLTYISMSKWVTFFYAVSPLLIAMIIFLFIIAPLKMLKKHNRTIKRIRFEEGYIIIDLFAALWMKSKEYKFHRNTLKVRDAKFHWYGKQIKEGLILKDKDEYYLVLEYFTESEDIKKHLM
;
A
#
# COMPACT_ATOMS: atom_id res chain seq x y z
N MET A 1 5.15 15.90 18.68
CA MET A 1 4.37 14.86 17.96
C MET A 1 4.26 15.29 16.51
N TYR A 2 4.72 14.46 15.57
CA TYR A 2 4.69 14.78 14.15
C TYR A 2 3.56 14.02 13.46
N LYS A 3 2.81 14.69 12.60
CA LYS A 3 1.65 14.14 11.89
C LYS A 3 1.77 14.42 10.41
N VAL A 4 1.15 13.59 9.60
CA VAL A 4 1.07 13.85 8.17
C VAL A 4 0.34 15.16 7.83
N ASN A 5 0.81 15.83 6.78
CA ASN A 5 0.24 17.02 6.17
C ASN A 5 -0.94 16.68 5.23
N SER A 6 -1.46 17.69 4.52
CA SER A 6 -2.56 17.53 3.56
C SER A 6 -2.25 16.53 2.45
N LEU A 7 -1.01 16.49 1.95
CA LEU A 7 -0.60 15.53 0.91
C LEU A 7 -0.73 14.09 1.39
N GLY A 8 -0.34 13.82 2.64
CA GLY A 8 -0.49 12.50 3.26
C GLY A 8 -1.96 12.11 3.46
N THR A 9 -2.82 13.04 3.85
CA THR A 9 -4.27 12.78 4.04
C THR A 9 -5.01 12.58 2.72
N ASP A 10 -4.69 13.37 1.69
CA ASP A 10 -5.27 13.23 0.36
C ASP A 10 -4.87 11.91 -0.26
N ARG A 11 -3.60 11.51 -0.04
CA ARG A 11 -3.12 10.22 -0.49
C ARG A 11 -3.84 9.06 0.18
N ASP A 12 -4.09 9.11 1.48
CA ASP A 12 -4.85 8.09 2.19
C ASP A 12 -6.23 7.88 1.57
N SER A 13 -6.94 8.97 1.32
CA SER A 13 -8.26 8.97 0.70
C SER A 13 -8.22 8.37 -0.71
N TYR A 14 -7.22 8.76 -1.52
CA TYR A 14 -7.01 8.21 -2.86
C TYR A 14 -6.75 6.71 -2.84
N VAL A 15 -5.82 6.23 -2.00
CA VAL A 15 -5.43 4.82 -1.92
C VAL A 15 -6.62 3.95 -1.51
N ARG A 16 -7.41 4.41 -0.54
CA ARG A 16 -8.63 3.71 -0.12
C ARG A 16 -9.67 3.66 -1.24
N LYS A 17 -9.91 4.79 -1.91
CA LYS A 17 -10.87 4.86 -3.02
C LYS A 17 -10.48 3.95 -4.18
N GLU A 18 -9.22 3.97 -4.60
CA GLU A 18 -8.72 3.14 -5.70
C GLU A 18 -8.65 1.66 -5.33
N GLY A 19 -8.22 1.34 -4.10
CA GLY A 19 -8.24 -0.03 -3.61
C GLY A 19 -9.65 -0.61 -3.59
N LEU A 20 -10.64 0.16 -3.12
CA LEU A 20 -12.04 -0.25 -3.11
C LEU A 20 -12.58 -0.42 -4.54
N ARG A 21 -12.28 0.54 -5.42
CA ARG A 21 -12.68 0.48 -6.83
C ARG A 21 -12.13 -0.77 -7.52
N GLY A 22 -10.85 -1.07 -7.34
CA GLY A 22 -10.22 -2.25 -7.92
C GLY A 22 -10.88 -3.55 -7.44
N LEU A 23 -11.20 -3.63 -6.14
CA LEU A 23 -11.80 -4.82 -5.55
C LEU A 23 -13.28 -5.01 -5.92
N ILE A 24 -14.04 -3.93 -6.12
CA ILE A 24 -15.47 -4.01 -6.48
C ILE A 24 -15.67 -4.07 -8.00
N PHE A 25 -15.11 -3.12 -8.74
CA PHE A 25 -15.33 -3.02 -10.19
C PHE A 25 -14.46 -3.99 -10.98
N GLY A 26 -13.33 -4.43 -10.43
CA GLY A 26 -12.42 -5.36 -11.09
C GLY A 26 -13.05 -6.72 -11.38
N PRO A 27 -13.68 -7.39 -10.40
CA PRO A 27 -14.42 -8.63 -10.65
C PRO A 27 -15.54 -8.46 -11.69
N ILE A 28 -16.30 -7.36 -11.64
CA ILE A 28 -17.37 -7.06 -12.60
C ILE A 28 -16.81 -6.93 -14.01
N TYR A 29 -15.74 -6.14 -14.17
CA TYR A 29 -15.03 -6.00 -15.45
C TYR A 29 -14.50 -7.35 -15.94
N GLY A 30 -13.93 -8.15 -15.04
CA GLY A 30 -13.44 -9.49 -15.35
C GLY A 30 -14.53 -10.44 -15.87
N ILE A 31 -15.72 -10.43 -15.25
CA ILE A 31 -16.86 -11.23 -15.70
C ILE A 31 -17.31 -10.79 -17.09
N ILE A 32 -17.45 -9.48 -17.32
CA ILE A 32 -17.81 -8.93 -18.64
C ILE A 32 -16.78 -9.34 -19.70
N LEU A 33 -15.49 -9.23 -19.39
CA LEU A 33 -14.40 -9.60 -20.30
C LEU A 33 -14.45 -11.10 -20.66
N ILE A 34 -14.62 -11.97 -19.67
CA ILE A 34 -14.75 -13.42 -19.89
C ILE A 34 -15.96 -13.71 -20.78
N PHE A 35 -17.10 -13.08 -20.52
CA PHE A 35 -18.33 -13.27 -21.29
C PHE A 35 -18.19 -12.79 -22.75
N LEU A 36 -17.60 -11.61 -22.97
CA LEU A 36 -17.36 -11.11 -24.33
C LEU A 36 -16.35 -11.99 -25.09
N THR A 37 -15.31 -12.47 -24.40
CA THR A 37 -14.32 -13.37 -25.00
C THR A 37 -14.98 -14.68 -25.42
N TYR A 38 -15.84 -15.23 -24.57
CA TYR A 38 -16.62 -16.42 -24.87
C TYR A 38 -17.50 -16.26 -26.11
N ILE A 39 -18.27 -15.17 -26.22
CA ILE A 39 -19.11 -14.89 -27.40
C ILE A 39 -18.27 -14.75 -28.66
N SER A 40 -17.09 -14.13 -28.55
CA SER A 40 -16.22 -13.86 -29.71
C SER A 40 -15.50 -15.10 -30.25
N MET A 41 -15.32 -16.16 -29.45
CA MET A 41 -14.55 -17.33 -29.83
C MET A 41 -15.44 -18.40 -30.49
N SER A 42 -15.09 -18.78 -31.72
CA SER A 42 -15.76 -19.87 -32.43
C SER A 42 -15.43 -21.26 -31.87
N LYS A 43 -14.26 -21.43 -31.23
CA LYS A 43 -13.80 -22.70 -30.66
C LYS A 43 -13.98 -22.73 -29.14
N TRP A 44 -15.12 -23.25 -28.71
CA TRP A 44 -15.54 -23.34 -27.31
C TRP A 44 -14.58 -24.14 -26.44
N VAL A 45 -14.05 -25.24 -26.96
CA VAL A 45 -13.07 -26.09 -26.24
C VAL A 45 -11.81 -25.28 -25.90
N THR A 46 -11.26 -24.51 -26.84
CA THR A 46 -10.08 -23.66 -26.60
C THR A 46 -10.37 -22.58 -25.56
N PHE A 47 -11.58 -22.02 -25.56
CA PHE A 47 -11.99 -21.06 -24.55
C PHE A 47 -11.95 -21.66 -23.14
N PHE A 48 -12.61 -22.80 -22.91
CA PHE A 48 -12.71 -23.37 -21.57
C PHE A 48 -11.37 -23.88 -21.04
N TYR A 49 -10.56 -24.53 -21.86
CA TYR A 49 -9.33 -25.20 -21.39
C TYR A 49 -8.06 -24.34 -21.42
N ALA A 50 -8.02 -23.26 -22.20
CA ALA A 50 -6.83 -22.42 -22.32
C ALA A 50 -7.09 -20.95 -21.96
N VAL A 51 -8.11 -20.34 -22.56
CA VAL A 51 -8.31 -18.89 -22.44
C VAL A 51 -8.95 -18.52 -21.09
N SER A 52 -10.00 -19.21 -20.68
CA SER A 52 -10.73 -18.91 -19.45
C SER A 52 -9.87 -19.05 -18.19
N PRO A 53 -9.04 -20.10 -18.01
CA PRO A 53 -8.18 -20.22 -16.83
C PRO A 53 -7.13 -19.11 -16.78
N LEU A 54 -6.55 -18.74 -17.93
CA LEU A 54 -5.61 -17.64 -18.04
C LEU A 54 -6.26 -16.30 -17.67
N LEU A 55 -7.44 -16.01 -18.22
CA LEU A 55 -8.18 -14.78 -17.92
C LEU A 55 -8.56 -14.70 -16.44
N ILE A 56 -9.05 -15.80 -15.85
CA ILE A 56 -9.37 -15.87 -14.42
C ILE A 56 -8.12 -15.59 -13.59
N ALA A 57 -6.99 -16.22 -13.90
CA ALA A 57 -5.73 -15.97 -13.21
C ALA A 57 -5.29 -14.51 -13.31
N MET A 58 -5.40 -13.90 -14.50
CA MET A 58 -5.11 -12.48 -14.70
C MET A 58 -6.03 -11.57 -13.89
N ILE A 59 -7.34 -11.84 -13.87
CA ILE A 59 -8.33 -11.07 -13.12
C ILE A 59 -8.03 -11.14 -11.62
N ILE A 60 -7.76 -12.34 -11.08
CA ILE A 60 -7.39 -12.52 -9.68
C ILE A 60 -6.11 -11.73 -9.37
N PHE A 61 -5.10 -11.82 -10.23
CA PHE A 61 -3.84 -11.13 -10.00
C PHE A 61 -4.00 -9.60 -10.00
N LEU A 62 -4.69 -9.05 -11.01
CA LEU A 62 -4.83 -7.62 -11.22
C LEU A 62 -5.82 -6.96 -10.26
N PHE A 63 -6.92 -7.62 -9.93
CA PHE A 63 -8.03 -7.02 -9.19
C PHE A 63 -8.17 -7.49 -7.75
N ILE A 64 -7.45 -8.56 -7.36
CA ILE A 64 -7.42 -9.04 -5.98
C ILE A 64 -6.02 -8.89 -5.41
N ILE A 65 -5.02 -9.57 -5.99
CA ILE A 65 -3.68 -9.63 -5.41
C ILE A 65 -2.98 -8.25 -5.42
N ALA A 66 -3.01 -7.54 -6.54
CA ALA A 66 -2.36 -6.24 -6.66
C ALA A 66 -2.96 -5.18 -5.71
N PRO A 67 -4.30 -4.99 -5.62
CA PRO A 67 -4.91 -4.10 -4.64
C PRO A 67 -4.58 -4.48 -3.19
N LEU A 68 -4.59 -5.79 -2.85
CA LEU A 68 -4.22 -6.25 -1.51
C LEU A 68 -2.77 -5.92 -1.16
N LYS A 69 -1.83 -6.11 -2.08
CA LYS A 69 -0.42 -5.73 -1.88
C LYS A 69 -0.28 -4.22 -1.67
N MET A 70 -0.99 -3.41 -2.46
CA MET A 70 -1.01 -1.95 -2.32
C MET A 70 -1.53 -1.51 -0.96
N LEU A 71 -2.67 -2.05 -0.51
CA LEU A 71 -3.28 -1.73 0.78
C LEU A 71 -2.41 -2.18 1.96
N LYS A 72 -1.77 -3.36 1.88
CA LYS A 72 -0.86 -3.84 2.92
C LYS A 72 0.37 -2.94 3.08
N LYS A 73 0.91 -2.45 1.95
CA LYS A 73 2.01 -1.47 1.97
C LYS A 73 1.57 -0.13 2.56
N HIS A 74 0.37 0.34 2.22
CA HIS A 74 -0.22 1.53 2.83
C HIS A 74 -0.38 1.38 4.35
N ASN A 75 -0.85 0.22 4.82
CA ASN A 75 -0.97 -0.07 6.26
C ASN A 75 0.37 -0.22 6.99
N ARG A 76 1.51 -0.21 6.27
CA ARG A 76 2.88 -0.13 6.83
C ARG A 76 3.48 1.27 6.75
N THR A 77 2.71 2.25 6.24
CA THR A 77 3.15 3.62 6.10
C THR A 77 2.85 4.40 7.37
N ILE A 78 3.82 5.17 7.84
CA ILE A 78 3.71 5.97 9.06
C ILE A 78 2.82 7.19 8.80
N LYS A 79 1.76 7.30 9.59
CA LYS A 79 0.82 8.43 9.63
C LYS A 79 1.19 9.43 10.71
N ARG A 80 1.71 8.96 11.85
CA ARG A 80 2.13 9.81 12.97
C ARG A 80 3.34 9.19 13.64
N ILE A 81 4.23 10.04 14.14
CA ILE A 81 5.40 9.62 14.91
C ILE A 81 5.54 10.49 16.16
N ARG A 82 5.82 9.86 17.29
CA ARG A 82 6.08 10.49 18.58
C ARG A 82 7.39 9.95 19.13
N PHE A 83 8.16 10.85 19.72
CA PHE A 83 9.38 10.51 20.42
C PHE A 83 9.11 10.72 21.91
N GLU A 84 9.22 9.65 22.68
CA GLU A 84 9.17 9.64 24.14
C GLU A 84 10.57 9.28 24.67
N GLU A 85 10.81 9.48 25.95
CA GLU A 85 12.09 9.12 26.57
C GLU A 85 12.40 7.63 26.34
N GLY A 86 13.45 7.35 25.54
CA GLY A 86 13.88 6.00 25.20
C GLY A 86 13.01 5.26 24.16
N TYR A 87 11.86 5.81 23.76
CA TYR A 87 10.91 5.13 22.87
C TYR A 87 10.49 5.96 21.66
N ILE A 88 10.26 5.26 20.55
CA ILE A 88 9.64 5.81 19.34
C ILE A 88 8.28 5.15 19.17
N ILE A 89 7.22 5.95 19.12
CA ILE A 89 5.85 5.48 18.89
C ILE A 89 5.44 5.89 17.48
N ILE A 90 4.99 4.93 16.68
CA ILE A 90 4.49 5.16 15.32
C ILE A 90 3.03 4.71 15.20
N ASP A 91 2.22 5.56 14.59
CA ASP A 91 0.88 5.23 14.13
C ASP A 91 0.93 5.00 12.62
N LEU A 92 0.34 3.91 12.15
CA LEU A 92 0.28 3.60 10.71
C LEU A 92 -1.03 4.08 10.08
N PHE A 93 -1.08 4.15 8.75
CA PHE A 93 -2.34 4.40 8.05
C PHE A 93 -3.30 3.20 8.18
N ALA A 94 -4.59 3.51 8.29
CA ALA A 94 -5.64 2.51 8.10
C ALA A 94 -5.83 2.27 6.59
N ALA A 95 -6.08 1.03 6.17
CA ALA A 95 -6.27 0.69 4.76
C ALA A 95 -7.55 -0.12 4.57
N LEU A 96 -8.64 0.53 4.14
CA LEU A 96 -9.98 -0.06 4.04
C LEU A 96 -10.43 -0.73 5.35
N TRP A 97 -10.43 -2.06 5.40
CA TRP A 97 -10.78 -2.86 6.58
C TRP A 97 -9.58 -3.14 7.51
N MET A 98 -8.36 -2.83 7.09
CA MET A 98 -7.16 -2.95 7.93
C MET A 98 -7.14 -1.80 8.94
N LYS A 99 -7.30 -2.14 10.23
CA LYS A 99 -7.25 -1.17 11.32
C LYS A 99 -5.87 -0.49 11.37
N SER A 100 -5.88 0.79 11.72
CA SER A 100 -4.66 1.50 12.14
C SER A 100 -4.06 0.77 13.34
N LYS A 101 -2.74 0.62 13.35
CA LYS A 101 -2.01 0.03 14.48
C LYS A 101 -0.98 1.04 14.98
N GLU A 102 -0.86 1.11 16.29
CA GLU A 102 0.18 1.85 16.99
C GLU A 102 1.26 0.85 17.40
N TYR A 103 2.53 1.22 17.20
CA TYR A 103 3.67 0.42 17.61
C TYR A 103 4.63 1.28 18.44
N LYS A 104 5.12 0.70 19.54
CA LYS A 104 6.12 1.32 20.42
C LYS A 104 7.43 0.54 20.31
N PHE A 105 8.49 1.22 19.91
CA PHE A 105 9.83 0.66 19.75
C PHE A 105 10.80 1.33 20.71
N HIS A 106 11.76 0.56 21.23
CA HIS A 106 12.89 1.15 21.94
C HIS A 106 13.82 1.79 20.90
N ARG A 107 14.35 2.99 21.18
CA ARG A 107 15.15 3.74 20.20
C ARG A 107 16.35 2.93 19.69
N ASN A 108 16.98 2.16 20.58
CA ASN A 108 18.17 1.35 20.25
C ASN A 108 17.89 0.10 19.41
N THR A 109 16.64 -0.39 19.33
CA THR A 109 16.33 -1.61 18.56
C THR A 109 15.95 -1.30 17.12
N LEU A 110 15.54 -0.06 16.85
CA LEU A 110 15.02 0.34 15.56
C LEU A 110 16.17 0.70 14.61
N LYS A 111 16.29 -0.06 13.51
CA LYS A 111 17.23 0.27 12.44
C LYS A 111 16.57 1.23 11.46
N VAL A 112 17.21 2.36 11.21
CA VAL A 112 16.74 3.38 10.27
C VAL A 112 17.68 3.42 9.08
N ARG A 113 17.13 3.44 7.87
CA ARG A 113 17.90 3.66 6.63
C ARG A 113 17.19 4.65 5.73
N ASP A 114 17.96 5.51 5.08
CA ASP A 114 17.49 6.28 3.94
C ASP A 114 17.22 5.35 2.76
N ALA A 115 16.11 5.57 2.08
CA ALA A 115 15.77 4.83 0.89
C ALA A 115 14.94 5.69 -0.08
N LYS A 116 15.22 5.51 -1.37
CA LYS A 116 14.29 5.85 -2.43
C LYS A 116 13.57 4.58 -2.81
N PHE A 117 12.24 4.56 -2.67
CA PHE A 117 11.44 3.38 -2.94
C PHE A 117 10.36 3.68 -3.96
N HIS A 118 10.12 2.71 -4.85
CA HIS A 118 8.90 2.70 -5.65
C HIS A 118 7.73 2.63 -4.70
N TRP A 119 6.84 3.59 -4.77
CA TRP A 119 5.75 3.70 -3.83
C TRP A 119 4.51 3.03 -4.40
N TYR A 120 3.70 3.81 -5.13
CA TYR A 120 2.53 3.36 -5.86
C TYR A 120 2.73 3.62 -7.35
N GLY A 121 2.51 2.59 -8.18
CA GLY A 121 2.75 2.67 -9.61
C GLY A 121 4.20 3.06 -9.93
N LYS A 122 4.38 4.08 -10.77
CA LYS A 122 5.70 4.58 -11.20
C LYS A 122 6.29 5.67 -10.29
N GLN A 123 5.61 6.05 -9.20
CA GLN A 123 6.11 7.11 -8.31
C GLN A 123 7.28 6.61 -7.47
N ILE A 124 8.42 7.28 -7.57
CA ILE A 124 9.55 7.11 -6.66
C ILE A 124 9.41 8.14 -5.55
N LYS A 125 9.46 7.69 -4.30
CA LYS A 125 9.41 8.56 -3.13
C LYS A 125 10.67 8.38 -2.31
N GLU A 126 11.14 9.49 -1.75
CA GLU A 126 12.23 9.50 -0.81
C GLU A 126 11.69 9.38 0.61
N GLY A 127 12.35 8.57 1.42
CA GLY A 127 12.06 8.53 2.83
C GLY A 127 12.89 7.56 3.64
N LEU A 128 12.40 7.24 4.83
CA LEU A 128 13.09 6.37 5.76
C LEU A 128 12.39 5.02 5.86
N ILE A 129 13.17 3.96 5.89
CA ILE A 129 12.67 2.63 6.25
C ILE A 129 13.08 2.36 7.68
N LEU A 130 12.07 2.25 8.55
CA LEU A 130 12.21 1.89 9.96
C LEU A 130 12.02 0.37 10.05
N LYS A 131 13.05 -0.34 10.50
CA LYS A 131 13.04 -1.81 10.58
C LYS A 131 13.30 -2.28 12.01
N ASP A 132 12.35 -3.04 12.51
CA ASP A 132 12.51 -3.89 13.70
C ASP A 132 12.29 -5.34 13.24
N LYS A 133 11.16 -5.97 13.60
CA LYS A 133 10.72 -7.25 13.00
C LYS A 133 10.10 -7.08 11.61
N ASP A 134 9.31 -6.04 11.44
CA ASP A 134 8.67 -5.64 10.19
C ASP A 134 9.32 -4.37 9.64
N GLU A 135 9.08 -4.11 8.34
CA GLU A 135 9.47 -2.85 7.69
C GLU A 135 8.31 -1.85 7.71
N TYR A 136 8.61 -0.64 8.18
CA TYR A 136 7.72 0.51 8.19
C TYR A 136 8.31 1.63 7.33
N TYR A 137 7.45 2.38 6.68
CA TYR A 137 7.85 3.38 5.70
C TYR A 137 7.44 4.77 6.14
N LEU A 138 8.42 5.66 6.26
CA LEU A 138 8.21 7.08 6.47
C LEU A 138 8.45 7.80 5.15
N VAL A 139 7.39 8.37 4.55
CA VAL A 139 7.50 9.16 3.32
C VAL A 139 7.70 10.62 3.72
N LEU A 140 8.86 11.20 3.41
CA LEU A 140 9.24 12.52 3.93
C LEU A 140 8.30 13.63 3.49
N GLU A 141 7.88 13.60 2.23
CA GLU A 141 6.94 14.59 1.67
C GLU A 141 5.60 14.67 2.42
N TYR A 142 5.23 13.63 3.17
CA TYR A 142 4.00 13.63 3.96
C TYR A 142 4.16 14.37 5.28
N PHE A 143 5.36 14.79 5.68
CA PHE A 143 5.61 15.50 6.93
C PHE A 143 6.22 16.87 6.63
N THR A 144 5.68 17.91 7.25
CA THR A 144 6.24 19.26 7.12
C THR A 144 7.58 19.37 7.85
N GLU A 145 7.70 18.70 9.01
CA GLU A 145 8.89 18.69 9.86
C GLU A 145 9.82 17.51 9.54
N SER A 146 9.97 17.16 8.27
CA SER A 146 10.70 15.95 7.83
C SER A 146 12.17 15.94 8.27
N GLU A 147 12.82 17.10 8.28
CA GLU A 147 14.23 17.26 8.71
C GLU A 147 14.39 17.05 10.22
N ASP A 148 13.44 17.53 11.02
CA ASP A 148 13.48 17.32 12.46
C ASP A 148 13.24 15.85 12.81
N ILE A 149 12.33 15.18 12.09
CA ILE A 149 12.12 13.74 12.24
C ILE A 149 13.39 12.96 11.92
N LYS A 150 14.11 13.31 10.85
CA LYS A 150 15.40 12.68 10.50
C LYS A 150 16.42 12.83 11.62
N LYS A 151 16.60 14.04 12.15
CA LYS A 151 17.54 14.33 13.26
C LYS A 151 17.22 13.57 14.55
N HIS A 152 15.96 13.22 14.79
CA HIS A 152 15.58 12.43 15.97
C HIS A 152 15.74 10.91 15.74
N LEU A 153 15.79 10.46 14.48
CA LEU A 153 15.87 9.04 14.12
C LEU A 153 17.29 8.55 13.84
N MET A 154 18.17 9.43 13.36
CA MET A 154 19.59 9.19 13.15
C MET A 154 20.41 9.69 14.34
#